data_AF-A0A9D8S221-F1
#
_entry.id   AF-A0A9D8S221-F1
#
_cell.length_a   1.000
_cell.length_b   1.000
_cell.length_c   1.000
_cell.angle_alpha   90.00
_cell.angle_beta   90.00
_cell.angle_gamma   90.00
#
_symmetry.space_group_name_H-M   'P 1'
#
loop_
_entity.id
_entity.type
_entity.pdbx_description
1 polymer ?
#
loop_
_entity_poly.entity_id
_entity_poly.type
_entity_poly.pdbx_seq_one_letter_code
_entity_poly.pdbx_strand_id
1 'polypeptide(L)'
;MTAEKYVKEVGKLLKCRTSKKKEIKRQLLADINSQVAEGEALTEVLNRMGIPWDYANRYNDNFDKAERKAAKREKTLKIWGIVLLIVVVLAAAAYVKMPKMSDISESTVFQEEQVRAQTEEIITLYSNNDYKAVVEYMDDEMKQVLNASTLQYVKDQMGTDFGELLAFGTMYMTEVRQSGSIYAMVQVNVSYANTSVTYTVTYDESMKLAGFYLK
;
A
#
# COMPACT_ATOMS: atom_id res chain seq x y z
N MET A 1 19.65 16.45 -40.87
CA MET A 1 19.53 16.55 -39.39
C MET A 1 19.66 18.02 -39.02
N THR A 2 18.84 18.57 -38.12
CA THR A 2 18.93 19.99 -37.73
C THR A 2 20.01 20.22 -36.67
N ALA A 3 20.51 21.46 -36.54
CA ALA A 3 21.46 21.84 -35.50
C ALA A 3 20.92 21.50 -34.08
N GLU A 4 19.67 21.87 -33.79
CA GLU A 4 19.05 21.56 -32.49
C GLU A 4 18.97 20.06 -32.20
N LYS A 5 18.63 19.25 -33.22
CA LYS A 5 18.57 17.80 -33.08
C LYS A 5 19.97 17.23 -32.80
N TYR A 6 21.00 17.71 -33.50
CA TYR A 6 22.39 17.33 -33.25
C TYR A 6 22.82 17.64 -31.82
N VAL A 7 22.63 18.89 -31.37
CA VAL A 7 22.97 19.35 -30.02
C VAL A 7 22.20 18.58 -28.95
N LYS A 8 20.93 18.23 -29.22
CA LYS A 8 20.12 17.40 -28.32
C LYS A 8 20.71 16.00 -28.15
N GLU A 9 21.13 15.35 -29.24
CA GLU A 9 21.75 14.02 -29.19
C GLU A 9 23.11 14.06 -28.49
N VAL A 10 23.98 15.02 -28.80
CA VAL A 10 25.25 15.23 -28.07
C VAL A 10 24.97 15.38 -26.57
N GLY A 11 24.01 16.23 -26.20
CA GLY A 11 23.63 16.47 -24.81
C GLY A 11 23.19 15.21 -24.04
N LYS A 12 22.52 14.26 -24.70
CA LYS A 12 22.13 12.99 -24.05
C LYS A 12 23.34 12.13 -23.70
N LEU A 13 24.38 12.16 -24.54
CA LEU A 13 25.57 11.32 -24.45
C LEU A 13 26.65 11.89 -23.49
N LEU A 14 26.55 13.15 -23.10
CA LEU A 14 27.44 13.78 -22.11
C LEU A 14 27.26 13.23 -20.69
N LYS A 15 28.36 12.83 -20.05
CA LYS A 15 28.47 12.26 -18.69
C LYS A 15 28.87 13.30 -17.62
N CYS A 16 28.31 14.51 -17.69
CA CYS A 16 28.56 15.63 -16.76
C CYS A 16 27.28 16.10 -16.03
N ARG A 17 27.43 17.06 -15.10
CA ARG A 17 26.29 17.66 -14.38
C ARG A 17 25.34 18.37 -15.33
N THR A 18 24.10 18.59 -14.88
CA THR A 18 23.09 19.26 -15.72
C THR A 18 23.50 20.68 -16.10
N SER A 19 24.18 21.41 -15.20
CA SER A 19 24.68 22.76 -15.46
C SER A 19 25.71 22.79 -16.60
N LYS A 20 26.75 21.96 -16.50
CA LYS A 20 27.81 21.85 -17.50
C LYS A 20 27.29 21.31 -18.84
N LYS A 21 26.33 20.38 -18.80
CA LYS A 21 25.60 19.92 -19.98
C LYS A 21 24.84 21.05 -20.67
N LYS A 22 24.16 21.93 -19.92
CA LYS A 22 23.43 23.08 -20.46
C LYS A 22 24.39 24.08 -21.12
N GLU A 23 25.55 24.31 -20.51
CA GLU A 23 26.60 25.18 -21.05
C GLU A 23 27.16 24.64 -22.38
N ILE A 24 27.57 23.37 -22.43
CA ILE A 24 28.10 22.74 -23.65
C ILE A 24 27.08 22.78 -24.78
N LYS A 25 25.80 22.49 -24.49
CA LYS A 25 24.73 22.57 -25.50
C LYS A 25 24.55 23.99 -26.03
N ARG A 26 24.62 25.01 -25.16
CA ARG A 26 24.50 26.41 -25.56
C ARG A 26 25.66 26.85 -26.45
N GLN A 27 26.89 26.52 -26.05
CA GLN A 27 28.10 26.84 -26.81
C GLN A 27 28.08 26.16 -28.19
N LEU A 28 27.78 24.86 -28.23
CA LEU A 28 27.73 24.11 -29.47
C LEU A 28 26.65 24.64 -30.43
N LEU A 29 25.47 25.01 -29.90
CA LEU A 29 24.42 25.56 -30.74
C LEU A 29 24.79 26.94 -31.29
N ALA A 30 25.42 27.79 -30.48
CA ALA A 30 25.88 29.11 -30.90
C ALA A 30 26.97 29.00 -31.97
N ASP A 31 27.92 28.08 -31.82
CA ASP A 31 29.00 27.84 -32.77
C ASP A 31 28.48 27.37 -34.15
N ILE A 32 27.57 26.38 -34.16
CA ILE A 32 26.92 25.92 -35.40
C ILE A 32 26.17 27.07 -36.08
N ASN A 33 25.43 27.88 -35.31
CA ASN A 33 24.66 28.99 -35.85
C ASN A 33 25.57 30.11 -36.40
N SER A 34 26.72 30.37 -35.78
CA SER A 34 27.71 31.35 -36.28
C SER A 34 28.26 30.93 -37.64
N GLN A 35 28.72 29.68 -37.76
CA GLN A 35 29.31 29.16 -38.99
C GLN A 35 28.30 29.14 -40.15
N VAL A 36 27.04 28.81 -39.85
CA VAL A 36 25.96 28.88 -40.85
C VAL A 36 25.65 30.34 -41.23
N ALA A 37 25.71 31.28 -40.29
CA ALA A 37 25.52 32.70 -40.58
C ALA A 37 26.66 33.32 -41.41
N GLU A 38 27.88 32.78 -41.30
CA GLU A 38 29.06 33.12 -42.11
C GLU A 38 28.99 32.54 -43.53
N GLY A 39 27.96 31.75 -43.86
CA GLY A 39 27.68 31.23 -45.19
C GLY A 39 28.03 29.76 -45.40
N GLU A 40 28.50 29.04 -44.37
CA GLU A 40 28.73 27.59 -44.48
C GLU A 40 27.40 26.81 -44.53
N ALA A 41 27.34 25.78 -45.36
CA ALA A 41 26.19 24.88 -45.38
C ALA A 41 26.13 24.07 -44.08
N LEU A 42 24.97 24.03 -43.41
CA LEU A 42 24.78 23.28 -42.16
C LEU A 42 25.23 21.82 -42.26
N THR A 43 25.06 21.18 -43.43
CA THR A 43 25.50 19.81 -43.67
C THR A 43 27.01 19.65 -43.59
N GLU A 44 27.76 20.65 -44.06
CA GLU A 44 29.23 20.66 -44.05
C GLU A 44 29.75 20.87 -42.62
N VAL A 45 29.17 21.82 -41.89
CA VAL A 45 29.43 22.05 -40.46
C VAL A 45 29.22 20.77 -39.65
N LEU A 46 28.08 20.09 -39.83
CA LEU A 46 27.77 18.86 -39.09
C LEU A 46 28.67 17.68 -39.51
N ASN A 47 29.04 17.58 -40.79
CA ASN A 47 29.98 16.56 -41.27
C ASN A 47 31.36 16.74 -40.63
N ARG A 48 31.85 17.98 -40.51
CA ARG A 48 33.11 18.31 -39.83
C ARG A 48 33.09 17.96 -38.35
N MET A 49 31.97 18.18 -37.67
CA MET A 49 31.82 17.82 -36.26
C MET A 49 31.74 16.30 -36.02
N GLY A 50 31.32 15.54 -37.04
CA GLY A 50 31.18 14.10 -37.00
C GLY A 50 29.91 13.65 -36.26
N ILE A 51 29.78 12.34 -36.01
CA ILE A 51 28.58 11.81 -35.36
C ILE A 51 28.47 12.30 -33.89
N PRO A 52 27.25 12.54 -33.38
CA PRO A 52 27.03 13.04 -32.01
C PRO A 52 27.71 12.23 -30.91
N TRP A 53 27.87 10.92 -31.12
CA TRP A 53 28.50 10.01 -30.17
C TRP A 53 30.00 10.23 -30.03
N ASP A 54 30.72 10.33 -31.15
CA ASP A 54 32.16 10.66 -31.14
C ASP A 54 32.39 12.05 -30.53
N TYR A 55 31.57 13.02 -30.93
CA TYR A 55 31.64 14.37 -30.41
C TYR A 55 31.48 14.41 -28.88
N ALA A 56 30.45 13.73 -28.35
CA ALA A 56 30.22 13.66 -26.91
C ALA A 56 31.31 12.90 -26.16
N ASN A 57 31.91 11.87 -26.77
CA ASN A 57 32.97 11.10 -26.12
C ASN A 57 34.26 11.88 -25.94
N ARG A 58 34.62 12.75 -26.90
CA ARG A 58 35.75 13.68 -26.73
C ARG A 58 35.60 14.57 -25.49
N TYR A 59 34.38 15.03 -25.20
CA TYR A 59 34.10 15.77 -23.96
C TYR A 59 34.15 14.86 -22.74
N ASN A 60 33.55 13.67 -22.85
CA ASN A 60 33.50 12.72 -21.74
C ASN A 60 34.89 12.34 -21.26
N ASP A 61 35.83 12.04 -22.16
CA ASP A 61 37.19 11.62 -21.85
C ASP A 61 38.00 12.70 -21.13
N ASN A 62 37.68 13.96 -21.38
CA ASN A 62 38.31 15.12 -20.76
C ASN A 62 37.63 15.57 -19.46
N PHE A 63 36.49 14.99 -19.05
CA PHE A 63 35.89 15.33 -17.76
C PHE A 63 36.70 14.73 -16.60
N ASP A 64 37.01 15.58 -15.63
CA ASP A 64 37.70 15.17 -14.40
C ASP A 64 36.86 14.17 -13.58
N LYS A 65 37.54 13.46 -12.68
CA LYS A 65 36.90 12.46 -11.81
C LYS A 65 35.86 13.12 -10.88
N ALA A 66 36.08 14.37 -10.48
CA ALA A 66 35.18 15.12 -9.59
C ALA A 66 33.85 15.46 -10.28
N GLU A 67 33.88 15.91 -11.54
CA GLU A 67 32.69 16.21 -12.33
C GLU A 67 31.89 14.95 -12.63
N ARG A 68 32.57 13.85 -12.99
CA ARG A 68 31.92 12.55 -13.20
C ARG A 68 31.25 12.03 -11.92
N LYS A 69 31.91 12.16 -10.76
CA LYS A 69 31.35 11.74 -9.45
C LYS A 69 30.14 12.60 -9.06
N ALA A 70 30.22 13.90 -9.27
CA ALA A 70 29.14 14.81 -8.95
C ALA A 70 27.94 14.66 -9.89
N ALA A 71 28.17 14.43 -11.19
CA ALA A 71 27.11 14.11 -12.15
C ALA A 71 26.36 12.82 -11.75
N LYS A 72 27.10 11.78 -11.34
CA LYS A 72 26.50 10.56 -10.77
C LYS A 72 25.68 10.88 -9.53
N ARG A 73 26.24 11.64 -8.57
CA ARG A 73 25.53 12.03 -7.34
C ARG A 73 24.24 12.81 -7.63
N GLU A 74 24.28 13.77 -8.55
CA GLU A 74 23.10 14.55 -8.98
C GLU A 74 22.02 13.62 -9.57
N LYS A 75 22.40 12.69 -10.44
CA LYS A 75 21.48 11.70 -11.03
C LYS A 75 20.89 10.79 -9.95
N THR A 76 21.73 10.27 -9.06
CA THR A 76 21.32 9.41 -7.95
C THR A 76 20.38 10.15 -7.00
N LEU A 77 20.66 11.40 -6.63
CA LEU A 77 19.76 12.21 -5.79
C LEU A 77 18.40 12.45 -6.44
N LYS A 78 18.34 12.74 -7.75
CA LYS A 78 17.06 12.88 -8.47
C LYS A 78 16.26 11.58 -8.48
N ILE A 79 16.92 10.45 -8.74
CA ILE A 79 16.27 9.13 -8.71
C ILE A 79 15.73 8.85 -7.30
N TRP A 80 16.54 9.04 -6.26
CA TRP A 80 16.10 8.86 -4.88
C TRP A 80 14.96 9.80 -4.49
N GLY A 81 14.95 11.05 -4.96
CA GLY A 81 13.83 11.96 -4.75
C GLY A 81 12.53 11.46 -5.39
N ILE A 82 12.59 10.92 -6.62
CA ILE A 82 11.43 10.32 -7.30
C ILE A 82 10.97 9.05 -6.56
N VAL A 83 11.90 8.18 -6.19
CA VAL A 83 11.59 6.95 -5.44
C VAL A 83 10.93 7.28 -4.11
N LEU A 84 11.46 8.26 -3.36
CA LEU A 84 10.89 8.71 -2.10
C LEU A 84 9.48 9.29 -2.28
N LEU A 85 9.24 10.06 -3.34
CA LEU A 85 7.90 10.55 -3.68
C LEU A 85 6.93 9.39 -3.93
N ILE A 86 7.32 8.40 -4.73
CA ILE A 86 6.49 7.22 -4.99
C ILE A 86 6.17 6.46 -3.70
N VAL A 87 7.16 6.26 -2.83
CA VAL A 87 6.97 5.61 -1.53
C VAL A 87 5.97 6.38 -0.65
N VAL A 88 6.07 7.72 -0.60
CA VAL A 88 5.11 8.56 0.15
C VAL A 88 3.69 8.42 -0.41
N VAL A 89 3.52 8.43 -1.74
CA VAL A 89 2.21 8.25 -2.37
C VAL A 89 1.64 6.85 -2.08
N LEU A 90 2.47 5.81 -2.15
CA LEU A 90 2.04 4.44 -1.82
C LEU A 90 1.67 4.31 -0.34
N ALA A 91 2.44 4.91 0.57
CA ALA A 91 2.14 4.92 1.99
C ALA A 91 0.83 5.66 2.30
N ALA A 92 0.59 6.81 1.65
CA ALA A 92 -0.67 7.54 1.78
C ALA A 92 -1.87 6.72 1.26
N ALA A 93 -1.71 6.06 0.11
CA ALA A 93 -2.74 5.19 -0.44
C ALA A 93 -3.04 3.98 0.48
N ALA A 94 -2.01 3.38 1.07
CA ALA A 94 -2.17 2.31 2.05
C ALA A 94 -2.87 2.79 3.33
N TYR A 95 -2.51 3.98 3.83
CA TYR A 95 -3.13 4.60 5.01
C TYR A 95 -4.63 4.86 4.82
N VAL A 96 -5.05 5.35 3.63
CA VAL A 96 -6.47 5.59 3.33
C VAL A 96 -7.30 4.30 3.33
N LYS A 97 -6.69 3.17 2.92
CA LYS A 97 -7.36 1.85 2.89
C LYS A 97 -7.32 1.11 4.22
N MET A 98 -6.60 1.63 5.22
CA MET A 98 -6.43 0.95 6.49
C MET A 98 -7.72 1.08 7.32
N PRO A 99 -8.22 -0.01 7.93
CA PRO A 99 -9.41 0.06 8.79
C PRO A 99 -9.14 1.00 9.96
N LYS A 100 -10.07 1.91 10.21
CA LYS A 100 -9.99 2.82 11.37
C LYS A 100 -10.66 2.13 12.53
N MET A 101 -9.91 1.94 13.61
CA MET A 101 -10.41 1.33 14.83
C MET A 101 -10.57 2.41 15.90
N SER A 102 -11.68 2.36 16.62
CA SER A 102 -11.94 3.18 17.81
C SER A 102 -12.53 2.32 18.91
N ASP A 103 -12.47 2.82 20.14
CA ASP A 103 -13.14 2.17 21.26
C ASP A 103 -14.66 2.16 21.02
N ILE A 104 -15.34 1.06 21.36
CA ILE A 104 -16.78 0.95 21.14
C ILE A 104 -17.58 1.87 22.06
N SER A 105 -17.02 2.24 23.22
CA SER A 105 -17.66 3.14 24.18
C SER A 105 -17.87 4.55 23.63
N GLU A 106 -17.09 4.94 22.62
CA GLU A 106 -17.22 6.20 21.90
C GLU A 106 -18.12 6.10 20.65
N SER A 107 -18.67 4.91 20.37
CA SER A 107 -19.51 4.68 19.20
C SER A 107 -20.84 5.43 19.29
N THR A 108 -21.25 6.01 18.17
CA THR A 108 -22.60 6.57 18.00
C THR A 108 -23.59 5.57 17.38
N VAL A 109 -23.09 4.40 16.95
CA VAL A 109 -23.86 3.38 16.23
C VAL A 109 -24.14 2.19 17.14
N PHE A 110 -23.12 1.77 17.89
CA PHE A 110 -23.17 0.61 18.76
C PHE A 110 -23.32 1.00 20.22
N GLN A 111 -24.12 0.23 20.95
CA GLN A 111 -24.19 0.32 22.41
C GLN A 111 -23.37 -0.82 23.00
N GLU A 112 -22.35 -0.47 23.80
CA GLU A 112 -21.41 -1.43 24.38
C GLU A 112 -22.12 -2.59 25.10
N GLU A 113 -23.12 -2.27 25.93
CA GLU A 113 -23.84 -3.28 26.72
C GLU A 113 -24.67 -4.23 25.85
N GLN A 114 -25.26 -3.72 24.76
CA GLN A 114 -25.99 -4.55 23.80
C GLN A 114 -25.05 -5.51 23.08
N VAL A 115 -23.90 -5.01 22.64
CA VAL A 115 -22.86 -5.80 21.96
C VAL A 115 -22.31 -6.88 22.88
N ARG A 116 -22.05 -6.55 24.15
CA ARG A 116 -21.65 -7.51 25.19
C ARG A 116 -22.70 -8.60 25.36
N ALA A 117 -23.94 -8.23 25.66
CA ALA A 117 -25.01 -9.20 25.94
C ALA A 117 -25.26 -10.16 24.77
N GLN A 118 -25.34 -9.63 23.55
CA GLN A 118 -25.55 -10.46 22.35
C GLN A 118 -24.35 -11.39 22.08
N THR A 119 -23.13 -10.95 22.40
CA THR A 119 -21.93 -11.80 22.26
C THR A 119 -21.92 -12.95 23.26
N GLU A 120 -22.27 -12.69 24.52
CA GLU A 120 -22.40 -13.74 25.54
C GLU A 120 -23.46 -14.76 25.14
N GLU A 121 -24.61 -14.29 24.62
CA GLU A 121 -25.69 -15.16 24.18
C GLU A 121 -25.26 -16.05 23.00
N ILE A 122 -24.70 -15.47 21.94
CA ILE A 122 -24.24 -16.21 20.76
C ILE A 122 -23.19 -17.25 21.13
N ILE A 123 -22.21 -16.90 21.96
CA ILE A 123 -21.17 -17.84 22.40
C ILE A 123 -21.78 -18.93 23.27
N THR A 124 -22.73 -18.61 24.14
CA THR A 124 -23.46 -19.61 24.94
C THR A 124 -24.21 -20.60 24.05
N LEU A 125 -24.95 -20.12 23.06
CA LEU A 125 -25.66 -20.97 22.09
C LEU A 125 -24.69 -21.87 21.32
N TYR A 126 -23.59 -21.31 20.81
CA TYR A 126 -22.55 -22.07 20.12
C TYR A 126 -21.88 -23.12 21.02
N SER A 127 -21.67 -22.78 22.29
CA SER A 127 -21.08 -23.68 23.29
C SER A 127 -21.99 -24.88 23.55
N ASN A 128 -23.30 -24.64 23.60
CA ASN A 128 -24.36 -25.65 23.73
C ASN A 128 -24.66 -26.40 22.42
N ASN A 129 -23.89 -26.17 21.36
CA ASN A 129 -24.08 -26.75 20.02
C ASN A 129 -25.40 -26.37 19.34
N ASP A 130 -26.07 -25.28 19.77
CA ASP A 130 -27.26 -24.75 19.11
C ASP A 130 -26.87 -23.83 17.95
N TYR A 131 -26.26 -24.42 16.93
CA TYR A 131 -25.79 -23.69 15.76
C TYR A 131 -26.93 -23.06 14.96
N LYS A 132 -28.14 -23.64 15.01
CA LYS A 132 -29.30 -23.08 14.32
C LYS A 132 -29.71 -21.75 14.95
N ALA A 133 -29.75 -21.67 16.29
CA ALA A 133 -30.03 -20.40 16.97
C ALA A 133 -28.97 -19.34 16.67
N VAL A 134 -27.68 -19.71 16.61
CA VAL A 134 -26.60 -18.78 16.22
C VAL A 134 -26.82 -18.22 14.82
N VAL A 135 -27.24 -19.05 13.87
CA VAL A 135 -27.49 -18.64 12.48
C VAL A 135 -28.62 -17.61 12.38
N GLU A 136 -29.59 -17.58 13.29
CA GLU A 136 -30.67 -16.57 13.28
C GLU A 136 -30.20 -15.14 13.60
N TYR A 137 -29.01 -14.99 14.19
CA TYR A 137 -28.37 -13.70 14.39
C TYR A 137 -27.75 -13.12 13.12
N MET A 138 -27.68 -13.89 12.03
CA MET A 138 -27.09 -13.49 10.76
C MET A 138 -28.15 -12.98 9.77
N ASP A 139 -27.71 -12.23 8.76
CA ASP A 139 -28.54 -11.93 7.59
C ASP A 139 -28.51 -13.06 6.55
N ASP A 140 -29.37 -12.99 5.54
CA ASP A 140 -29.53 -14.07 4.55
C ASP A 140 -28.27 -14.34 3.72
N GLU A 141 -27.42 -13.35 3.52
CA GLU A 141 -26.14 -13.50 2.79
C GLU A 141 -25.13 -14.25 3.65
N MET A 142 -24.94 -13.83 4.91
CA MET A 142 -24.02 -14.47 5.83
C MET A 142 -24.44 -15.89 6.20
N LYS A 143 -25.74 -16.17 6.28
CA LYS A 143 -26.29 -17.53 6.45
C LYS A 143 -25.80 -18.50 5.36
N GLN A 144 -25.50 -18.04 4.15
CA GLN A 144 -25.00 -18.91 3.08
C GLN A 144 -23.55 -19.33 3.30
N VAL A 145 -22.75 -18.48 3.95
CA VAL A 145 -21.33 -18.72 4.22
C VAL A 145 -21.14 -19.44 5.56
N LEU A 146 -21.78 -18.95 6.61
CA LEU A 146 -21.63 -19.41 7.99
C LEU A 146 -22.90 -20.08 8.51
N ASN A 147 -23.38 -21.08 7.77
CA ASN A 147 -24.52 -21.90 8.22
C ASN A 147 -24.14 -22.83 9.39
N ALA A 148 -25.14 -23.53 9.92
CA ALA A 148 -24.98 -24.44 11.07
C ALA A 148 -23.91 -25.53 10.84
N SER A 149 -23.79 -26.06 9.62
CA SER A 149 -22.78 -27.07 9.30
C SER A 149 -21.36 -26.49 9.28
N THR A 150 -21.20 -25.25 8.78
CA THR A 150 -19.92 -24.53 8.85
C THR A 150 -19.53 -24.25 10.30
N LEU A 151 -20.46 -23.79 11.14
CA LEU A 151 -20.21 -23.53 12.56
C LEU A 151 -19.78 -24.80 13.31
N GLN A 152 -20.49 -25.90 13.09
CA GLN A 152 -20.10 -27.20 13.65
C GLN A 152 -18.70 -27.61 13.19
N TYR A 153 -18.44 -27.51 11.88
CA TYR A 153 -17.14 -27.85 11.31
C TYR A 153 -16.00 -27.03 11.93
N VAL A 154 -16.19 -25.73 12.17
CA VAL A 154 -15.20 -24.87 12.84
C VAL A 154 -14.89 -25.39 14.25
N LYS A 155 -15.90 -25.81 15.02
CA LYS A 155 -15.69 -26.41 16.35
C LYS A 155 -14.91 -27.72 16.24
N ASP A 156 -15.30 -28.59 15.31
CA ASP A 156 -14.67 -29.90 15.11
C ASP A 156 -13.20 -29.76 14.70
N GLN A 157 -12.84 -28.74 13.91
CA GLN A 157 -11.46 -28.46 13.52
C GLN A 157 -10.54 -28.12 14.70
N MET A 158 -11.08 -27.66 15.84
CA MET A 158 -10.29 -27.42 17.05
C MET A 158 -9.79 -28.73 17.68
N GLY A 159 -10.35 -29.88 17.26
CA GLY A 159 -9.86 -31.22 17.63
C GLY A 159 -9.97 -31.55 19.12
N THR A 160 -10.69 -30.73 19.88
CA THR A 160 -10.82 -30.82 21.34
C THR A 160 -12.28 -30.61 21.70
N ASP A 161 -12.84 -31.51 22.50
CA ASP A 161 -14.12 -31.25 23.16
C ASP A 161 -13.92 -30.16 24.21
N PHE A 162 -14.65 -29.04 24.07
CA PHE A 162 -14.49 -27.91 24.96
C PHE A 162 -14.91 -28.24 26.39
N GLY A 163 -15.92 -29.11 26.56
CA GLY A 163 -16.60 -29.33 27.84
C GLY A 163 -17.52 -28.16 28.22
N GLU A 164 -17.87 -28.08 29.51
CA GLU A 164 -18.77 -27.05 30.03
C GLU A 164 -18.16 -25.65 29.94
N LEU A 165 -18.97 -24.65 29.56
CA LEU A 165 -18.58 -23.24 29.61
C LEU A 165 -18.50 -22.79 31.07
N LEU A 166 -17.36 -22.28 31.49
CA LEU A 166 -17.13 -21.88 32.88
C LEU A 166 -17.22 -20.37 33.09
N ALA A 167 -16.55 -19.59 32.25
CA ALA A 167 -16.49 -18.14 32.42
C ALA A 167 -16.12 -17.40 31.13
N PHE A 168 -16.65 -16.19 31.01
CA PHE A 168 -16.19 -15.18 30.05
C PHE A 168 -15.09 -14.33 30.69
N GLY A 169 -13.99 -14.14 29.97
CA GLY A 169 -12.96 -13.17 30.32
C GLY A 169 -13.34 -11.74 29.94
N THR A 170 -12.36 -10.84 29.99
CA THR A 170 -12.55 -9.46 29.55
C THR A 170 -12.89 -9.40 28.06
N MET A 171 -13.99 -8.70 27.72
CA MET A 171 -14.36 -8.42 26.35
C MET A 171 -13.67 -7.15 25.86
N TYR A 172 -12.85 -7.28 24.82
CA TYR A 172 -12.28 -6.15 24.11
C TYR A 172 -13.17 -5.84 22.92
N MET A 173 -13.79 -4.67 22.94
CA MET A 173 -14.76 -4.26 21.93
C MET A 173 -14.24 -3.03 21.19
N THR A 174 -14.29 -3.10 19.87
CA THR A 174 -13.77 -2.04 19.00
C THR A 174 -14.76 -1.79 17.87
N GLU A 175 -14.98 -0.52 17.56
CA GLU A 175 -15.64 -0.12 16.32
C GLU A 175 -14.59 -0.12 15.20
N VAL A 176 -14.90 -0.77 14.08
CA VAL A 176 -14.05 -0.85 12.90
C VAL A 176 -14.78 -0.20 11.73
N ARG A 177 -14.21 0.89 11.20
CA ARG A 177 -14.71 1.54 9.98
C ARG A 177 -13.85 1.14 8.80
N GLN A 178 -14.47 0.51 7.82
CA GLN A 178 -13.78 0.04 6.61
C GLN A 178 -14.67 0.19 5.38
N SER A 179 -14.14 0.85 4.34
CA SER A 179 -14.79 0.95 3.01
C SER A 179 -16.23 1.50 3.02
N GLY A 180 -16.59 2.30 4.02
CA GLY A 180 -17.92 2.90 4.15
C GLY A 180 -18.86 2.13 5.09
N SER A 181 -18.50 0.92 5.51
CA SER A 181 -19.24 0.14 6.50
C SER A 181 -18.63 0.30 7.89
N ILE A 182 -19.48 0.23 8.91
CA ILE A 182 -19.09 0.28 10.31
C ILE A 182 -19.40 -1.08 10.95
N TYR A 183 -18.44 -1.64 11.67
CA TYR A 183 -18.58 -2.93 12.35
C TYR A 183 -18.25 -2.81 13.83
N ALA A 184 -18.91 -3.60 14.67
CA ALA A 184 -18.48 -3.85 16.04
C ALA A 184 -17.71 -5.17 16.08
N MET A 185 -16.45 -5.14 16.48
CA MET A 185 -15.61 -6.33 16.65
C MET A 185 -15.36 -6.57 18.13
N VAL A 186 -15.70 -7.76 18.61
CA VAL A 186 -15.52 -8.21 19.99
C VAL A 186 -14.53 -9.34 20.01
N GLN A 187 -13.50 -9.23 20.85
CA GLN A 187 -12.60 -10.33 21.16
C GLN A 187 -12.71 -10.68 22.64
N VAL A 188 -12.96 -11.96 22.93
CA VAL A 188 -13.09 -12.46 24.31
C VAL A 188 -12.46 -13.84 24.43
N ASN A 189 -11.72 -14.05 25.51
CA ASN A 189 -11.26 -15.38 25.89
C ASN A 189 -12.30 -16.03 26.80
N VAL A 190 -12.72 -17.24 26.46
CA VAL A 190 -13.75 -17.99 27.18
C VAL A 190 -13.14 -19.28 27.70
N SER A 191 -13.27 -19.50 29.00
CA SER A 191 -12.77 -20.68 29.68
C SER A 191 -13.84 -21.76 29.67
N TYR A 192 -13.42 -22.97 29.28
CA TYR A 192 -14.21 -24.19 29.35
C TYR A 192 -13.52 -25.22 30.25
N ALA A 193 -14.24 -26.29 30.60
CA ALA A 193 -13.72 -27.36 31.45
C ALA A 193 -12.42 -28.00 30.90
N ASN A 194 -12.31 -28.16 29.58
CA ASN A 194 -11.19 -28.87 28.97
C ASN A 194 -10.19 -27.96 28.25
N THR A 195 -10.56 -26.70 27.96
CA THR A 195 -9.74 -25.79 27.15
C THR A 195 -10.14 -24.32 27.35
N SER A 196 -9.41 -23.40 26.73
CA SER A 196 -9.82 -22.00 26.61
C SER A 196 -9.79 -21.59 25.14
N VAL A 197 -10.82 -20.88 24.70
CA VAL A 197 -11.02 -20.50 23.30
C VAL A 197 -11.14 -18.99 23.23
N THR A 198 -10.43 -18.38 22.29
CA THR A 198 -10.57 -16.96 22.00
C THR A 198 -11.54 -16.79 20.85
N TYR A 199 -12.67 -16.16 21.14
CA TYR A 199 -13.66 -15.80 20.14
C TYR A 199 -13.37 -14.42 19.58
N THR A 200 -13.51 -14.26 18.27
CA THR A 200 -13.62 -12.96 17.61
C THR A 200 -14.97 -12.92 16.90
N VAL A 201 -15.86 -12.06 17.38
CA VAL A 201 -17.24 -11.90 16.91
C VAL A 201 -17.38 -10.53 16.30
N THR A 202 -17.98 -10.43 15.12
CA THR A 202 -18.15 -9.17 14.38
C THR A 202 -19.61 -8.95 14.05
N TYR A 203 -20.11 -7.74 14.29
CA TYR A 203 -21.47 -7.31 13.96
C TYR A 203 -21.44 -6.19 12.92
N ASP A 204 -22.43 -6.17 12.05
CA ASP A 204 -22.73 -5.02 11.19
C ASP A 204 -23.52 -3.93 11.94
N GLU A 205 -23.80 -2.82 11.27
CA GLU A 205 -24.56 -1.67 11.80
C GLU A 205 -25.97 -2.03 12.29
N SER A 206 -26.53 -3.14 11.81
CA SER A 206 -27.87 -3.63 12.19
C SER A 206 -27.82 -4.65 13.34
N MET A 207 -26.67 -4.79 14.01
CA MET A 207 -26.43 -5.80 15.04
C MET A 207 -26.63 -7.24 14.54
N LYS A 208 -26.44 -7.49 13.23
CA LYS A 208 -26.39 -8.83 12.66
C LYS A 208 -24.96 -9.37 12.71
N LEU A 209 -24.85 -10.65 13.01
CA LEU A 209 -23.59 -11.36 13.08
C LEU A 209 -22.99 -11.44 11.67
N ALA A 210 -21.90 -10.70 11.46
CA ALA A 210 -21.18 -10.58 10.19
C ALA A 210 -19.85 -11.35 10.18
N GLY A 211 -19.40 -11.84 11.33
CA GLY A 211 -18.19 -12.66 11.44
C GLY A 211 -18.12 -13.42 12.75
N PHE A 212 -17.65 -14.67 12.70
CA PHE A 212 -17.47 -15.51 13.87
C PHE A 212 -16.23 -16.38 13.69
N TYR A 213 -15.23 -16.20 14.54
CA TYR A 213 -13.94 -16.87 14.44
C TYR A 213 -13.44 -17.35 15.80
N LEU A 214 -12.74 -18.49 15.80
CA LEU A 214 -12.18 -19.13 16.99
C LEU A 214 -10.66 -19.28 16.84
N LYS A 215 -9.95 -19.12 17.95
CA LYS A 215 -8.51 -19.37 18.09
C LYS A 215 -8.17 -20.05 19.41
#